data_AF-A0A347W0C3-F1
#
_entry.id   AF-A0A347W0C3-F1
#
_cell.length_a   1.000
_cell.length_b   1.000
_cell.length_c   1.000
_cell.angle_alpha   90.00
_cell.angle_beta   90.00
_cell.angle_gamma   90.00
#
_symmetry.space_group_name_H-M   'P 1'
#
loop_
_entity.id
_entity.type
_entity.pdbx_description
1 polymer ?
#
loop_
_entity_poly.entity_id
_entity_poly.type
_entity_poly.pdbx_seq_one_letter_code
_entity_poly.pdbx_strand_id
1 'polypeptide(L)'
;MREYLANKNSHIQSSKNHNLDSKTTTTFEPKNSKNHSSNSNLYSKNPNFKEQNIESKILSAAHFYASKWEFDIIYHFNPKLYDMENIKRIIDAQNESFYDLEGMKNAILYSDLREVLGMFAELRFQKRWSQTPRIPQTSVLGHMLIVAISAFLLSCDLNVCEQMRLNHFFGGLFHDLPEVLTRDIISPIKRSVKGLDGIIKGIEKEEMESKILSRLPEFIARDIRFWSENEFANRVILGDCVRCDIESSEIFSRYNENEYRPVCGELLKFCDKLSAFLEARISIAHGLSSPDLLSGSLEIYEQLKDKKINGMDVGFLLKEFM
;
A
#
# COMPACT_ATOMS: atom_id res chain seq x y z
N MET A 1 27.74 -36.96 -24.48
CA MET A 1 27.46 -36.57 -25.88
C MET A 1 27.69 -35.08 -25.94
N ARG A 2 28.88 -34.58 -26.33
CA ARG A 2 29.42 -34.55 -27.70
C ARG A 2 28.42 -33.93 -28.68
N GLU A 3 28.90 -32.87 -29.33
CA GLU A 3 28.37 -32.20 -30.51
C GLU A 3 27.17 -31.27 -30.30
N TYR A 4 27.44 -29.97 -30.19
CA TYR A 4 26.80 -28.93 -31.03
C TYR A 4 27.56 -27.60 -30.84
N LEU A 5 28.80 -27.56 -31.35
CA LEU A 5 29.50 -26.33 -31.69
C LEU A 5 29.88 -26.42 -33.17
N ALA A 6 29.84 -25.25 -33.83
CA ALA A 6 30.48 -24.93 -35.10
C ALA A 6 29.83 -25.46 -36.39
N ASN A 7 29.16 -24.58 -37.12
CA ASN A 7 29.69 -24.05 -38.39
C ASN A 7 28.64 -23.23 -39.14
N LYS A 8 28.93 -21.95 -39.39
CA LYS A 8 29.04 -21.41 -40.76
C LYS A 8 29.35 -19.92 -40.72
N ASN A 9 30.62 -19.62 -40.98
CA ASN A 9 31.04 -18.37 -41.59
C ASN A 9 31.09 -18.57 -43.11
N SER A 10 30.97 -17.45 -43.83
CA SER A 10 31.27 -17.21 -45.25
C SER A 10 30.24 -17.62 -46.31
N HIS A 11 29.58 -16.62 -46.90
CA HIS A 11 29.73 -16.32 -48.32
C HIS A 11 29.38 -14.86 -48.63
N ILE A 12 30.28 -14.24 -49.40
CA ILE A 12 30.27 -12.87 -49.92
C ILE A 12 29.80 -12.89 -51.39
N GLN A 13 29.21 -11.77 -51.84
CA GLN A 13 29.06 -11.24 -53.22
C GLN A 13 27.97 -11.80 -54.16
N SER A 14 27.07 -10.91 -54.59
CA SER A 14 27.03 -10.27 -55.94
C SER A 14 25.63 -9.65 -56.17
N SER A 15 25.50 -8.32 -56.17
CA SER A 15 25.40 -7.42 -57.34
C SER A 15 24.15 -7.60 -58.24
N LYS A 16 23.24 -6.62 -58.26
CA LYS A 16 22.96 -5.69 -59.38
C LYS A 16 21.56 -5.04 -59.31
N ASN A 17 21.56 -3.74 -59.61
CA ASN A 17 20.44 -2.80 -59.72
C ASN A 17 19.50 -3.07 -60.91
N HIS A 18 18.23 -2.63 -60.77
CA HIS A 18 17.48 -1.85 -61.77
C HIS A 18 16.23 -1.25 -61.08
N ASN A 19 16.17 0.08 -60.87
CA ASN A 19 15.64 1.15 -61.75
C ASN A 19 14.12 1.40 -61.60
N LEU A 20 13.74 2.59 -61.09
CA LEU A 20 12.99 3.65 -61.80
C LEU A 20 12.44 4.70 -60.80
N ASP A 21 13.06 5.90 -60.81
CA ASP A 21 12.47 7.23 -61.09
C ASP A 21 11.01 7.52 -60.68
N SER A 22 10.61 8.69 -60.14
CA SER A 22 11.18 10.05 -60.17
C SER A 22 10.31 11.03 -59.33
N LYS A 23 10.89 12.22 -59.09
CA LYS A 23 10.31 13.54 -58.72
C LYS A 23 10.42 13.93 -57.23
N THR A 24 11.50 14.59 -56.79
CA THR A 24 11.72 16.07 -56.68
C THR A 24 10.47 16.85 -56.22
N THR A 25 10.49 17.71 -55.19
CA THR A 25 11.49 18.75 -54.87
C THR A 25 11.19 19.37 -53.48
N THR A 26 12.25 19.61 -52.67
CA THR A 26 12.53 20.80 -51.79
C THR A 26 11.46 21.32 -50.81
N THR A 27 11.70 21.71 -49.55
CA THR A 27 12.88 22.09 -48.75
C THR A 27 12.37 22.39 -47.34
N PHE A 28 13.06 22.01 -46.28
CA PHE A 28 13.22 22.85 -45.07
C PHE A 28 14.48 22.40 -44.32
N GLU A 29 15.45 23.31 -44.19
CA GLU A 29 16.71 23.13 -43.50
C GLU A 29 16.52 22.95 -41.98
N PRO A 30 17.25 22.04 -41.30
CA PRO A 30 17.29 22.03 -39.85
C PRO A 30 18.38 22.98 -39.34
N LYS A 31 17.97 24.04 -38.65
CA LYS A 31 18.88 24.85 -37.83
C LYS A 31 19.25 24.07 -36.56
N ASN A 32 20.56 23.92 -36.39
CA ASN A 32 21.21 23.39 -35.20
C ASN A 32 20.87 24.24 -33.96
N SER A 33 20.32 23.62 -32.91
CA SER A 33 20.55 24.08 -31.54
C SER A 33 20.82 22.88 -30.65
N LYS A 34 22.08 22.76 -30.24
CA LYS A 34 22.53 21.97 -29.10
C LYS A 34 21.61 22.24 -27.91
N ASN A 35 21.08 21.19 -27.27
CA ASN A 35 21.03 21.09 -25.81
C ASN A 35 20.55 19.70 -25.36
N HIS A 36 21.46 19.05 -24.62
CA HIS A 36 21.26 18.14 -23.52
C HIS A 36 20.41 16.87 -23.68
N SER A 37 21.15 15.79 -23.92
CA SER A 37 20.99 14.50 -23.23
C SER A 37 20.82 14.67 -21.71
N SER A 38 20.25 13.62 -21.08
CA SER A 38 20.14 13.31 -19.65
C SER A 38 18.84 13.68 -18.91
N ASN A 39 17.79 12.88 -19.12
CA ASN A 39 16.67 12.73 -18.18
C ASN A 39 16.83 11.47 -17.29
N SER A 40 18.05 11.18 -16.86
CA SER A 40 18.38 10.09 -15.92
C SER A 40 18.89 10.61 -14.56
N ASN A 41 18.61 11.87 -14.21
CA ASN A 41 19.20 12.56 -13.05
C ASN A 41 18.20 12.97 -11.96
N LEU A 42 17.00 12.38 -11.90
CA LEU A 42 16.09 12.66 -10.78
C LEU A 42 16.41 11.84 -9.50
N TYR A 43 17.35 10.90 -9.56
CA TYR A 43 17.73 10.05 -8.41
C TYR A 43 19.20 10.20 -7.96
N SER A 44 19.96 11.15 -8.51
CA SER A 44 21.33 11.38 -8.05
C SER A 44 21.58 12.86 -7.81
N LYS A 45 21.54 13.24 -6.53
CA LYS A 45 22.15 14.42 -5.86
C LYS A 45 21.17 15.09 -4.88
N ASN A 46 21.04 14.49 -3.70
CA ASN A 46 21.12 15.27 -2.46
C ASN A 46 21.36 14.35 -1.24
N PRO A 47 22.61 14.12 -0.80
CA PRO A 47 22.89 13.30 0.39
C PRO A 47 22.89 14.11 1.70
N ASN A 48 22.26 15.29 1.76
CA ASN A 48 22.26 16.16 2.94
C ASN A 48 20.85 16.44 3.47
N PHE A 49 20.07 15.39 3.76
CA PHE A 49 18.98 15.51 4.74
C PHE A 49 19.59 15.41 6.14
N LYS A 50 20.23 16.51 6.56
CA LYS A 50 20.99 16.60 7.81
C LYS A 50 20.27 17.48 8.82
N GLU A 51 19.09 17.03 9.22
CA GLU A 51 18.50 17.27 10.55
C GLU A 51 17.87 15.94 10.97
N GLN A 52 18.70 15.08 11.59
CA GLN A 52 18.33 13.73 12.01
C GLN A 52 17.46 13.80 13.27
N ASN A 53 16.19 14.19 13.12
CA ASN A 53 15.22 13.93 14.18
C ASN A 53 14.94 12.41 14.26
N ILE A 54 14.46 11.96 15.41
CA ILE A 54 14.24 10.54 15.69
C ILE A 54 13.21 9.95 14.72
N GLU A 55 12.23 10.74 14.30
CA GLU A 55 11.17 10.37 13.36
C GLU A 55 11.75 10.00 11.98
N SER A 56 12.61 10.86 11.42
CA SER A 56 13.25 10.60 10.12
C SER A 56 14.16 9.37 10.19
N LYS A 57 14.79 9.14 11.35
CA LYS A 57 15.62 7.96 11.59
C LYS A 57 14.78 6.68 11.65
N ILE A 58 13.64 6.69 12.34
CA ILE A 58 12.69 5.57 12.41
C ILE A 58 12.18 5.23 11.00
N LEU A 59 11.75 6.23 10.23
CA LEU A 59 11.26 6.03 8.86
C LEU A 59 12.34 5.44 7.94
N SER A 60 13.57 5.95 8.04
CA SER A 60 14.71 5.42 7.29
C SER A 60 15.00 3.97 7.68
N ALA A 61 15.00 3.65 8.97
CA ALA A 61 15.22 2.30 9.46
C ALA A 61 14.16 1.32 8.93
N ALA A 62 12.88 1.70 8.99
CA ALA A 62 11.78 0.89 8.44
C ALA A 62 11.92 0.64 6.93
N HIS A 63 12.31 1.67 6.16
CA HIS A 63 12.54 1.56 4.72
C HIS A 63 13.69 0.59 4.38
N PHE A 64 14.83 0.70 5.06
CA PHE A 64 15.97 -0.18 4.83
C PHE A 64 15.75 -1.60 5.35
N TYR A 65 14.96 -1.76 6.41
CA TYR A 65 14.53 -3.08 6.88
C TYR A 65 13.64 -3.79 5.86
N ALA A 66 12.65 -3.10 5.30
CA ALA A 66 11.82 -3.65 4.22
C ALA A 66 12.66 -4.04 3.00
N SER A 67 13.61 -3.19 2.62
CA SER A 67 14.54 -3.45 1.52
C SER A 67 15.42 -4.67 1.76
N LYS A 68 15.90 -4.86 3.00
CA LYS A 68 16.62 -6.07 3.41
C LYS A 68 15.74 -7.31 3.33
N TRP A 69 14.53 -7.25 3.86
CA TRP A 69 13.60 -8.37 3.80
C TRP A 69 13.33 -8.81 2.36
N GLU A 70 13.13 -7.86 1.43
CA GLU A 70 12.96 -8.18 0.00
C GLU A 70 14.23 -8.78 -0.60
N PHE A 71 15.39 -8.23 -0.27
CA PHE A 71 16.67 -8.74 -0.75
C PHE A 71 16.95 -10.15 -0.24
N ASP A 72 16.62 -10.47 1.01
CA ASP A 72 16.84 -11.78 1.60
C ASP A 72 16.05 -12.87 0.83
N ILE A 73 14.87 -12.54 0.30
CA ILE A 73 14.11 -13.42 -0.62
C ILE A 73 14.92 -13.67 -1.90
N ILE A 74 15.39 -12.61 -2.57
CA ILE A 74 16.15 -12.71 -3.83
C ILE A 74 17.45 -13.48 -3.62
N TYR A 75 18.17 -13.19 -2.53
CA TYR A 75 19.40 -13.84 -2.14
C TYR A 75 19.21 -15.35 -1.93
N HIS A 76 18.10 -15.75 -1.30
CA HIS A 76 17.76 -17.16 -1.13
C HIS A 76 17.56 -17.88 -2.47
N PHE A 77 16.93 -17.24 -3.46
CA PHE A 77 16.66 -17.86 -4.76
C PHE A 77 17.90 -17.96 -5.66
N ASN A 78 18.82 -16.99 -5.63
CA ASN A 78 19.99 -17.02 -6.50
C ASN A 78 21.24 -16.35 -5.88
N PRO A 79 21.88 -17.00 -4.88
CA PRO A 79 23.02 -16.42 -4.17
C PRO A 79 24.29 -16.30 -5.05
N LYS A 80 24.36 -17.03 -6.16
CA LYS A 80 25.53 -17.03 -7.08
C LYS A 80 25.43 -16.00 -8.20
N LEU A 81 24.34 -15.21 -8.24
CA LEU A 81 24.21 -14.14 -9.22
C LEU A 81 25.34 -13.11 -9.02
N TYR A 82 25.75 -12.48 -10.11
CA TYR A 82 26.81 -11.48 -10.10
C TYR A 82 26.55 -10.39 -9.04
N ASP A 83 27.58 -10.09 -8.25
CA ASP A 83 27.60 -9.04 -7.23
C ASP A 83 26.67 -9.23 -6.01
N MET A 84 25.99 -10.38 -5.85
CA MET A 84 25.06 -10.60 -4.73
C MET A 84 25.71 -10.46 -3.35
N GLU A 85 26.92 -10.96 -3.16
CA GLU A 85 27.64 -10.85 -1.88
C GLU A 85 28.01 -9.40 -1.54
N ASN A 86 28.27 -8.57 -2.56
CA ASN A 86 28.55 -7.17 -2.36
C ASN A 86 27.27 -6.41 -1.99
N ILE A 87 26.17 -6.67 -2.70
CA ILE A 87 24.85 -6.09 -2.40
C ILE A 87 24.42 -6.47 -0.99
N LYS A 88 24.58 -7.74 -0.60
CA LYS A 88 24.31 -8.23 0.75
C LYS A 88 25.08 -7.43 1.80
N ARG A 89 26.39 -7.26 1.60
CA ARG A 89 27.24 -6.49 2.53
C ARG A 89 26.79 -5.04 2.69
N ILE A 90 26.37 -4.40 1.60
CA ILE A 90 25.87 -3.01 1.61
C ILE A 90 24.56 -2.92 2.39
N ILE A 91 23.60 -3.79 2.09
CA ILE A 91 22.29 -3.80 2.73
C ILE A 91 22.38 -4.13 4.22
N ASP A 92 23.22 -5.11 4.59
CA ASP A 92 23.45 -5.49 5.98
C ASP A 92 24.10 -4.33 6.75
N ALA A 93 25.17 -3.72 6.22
CA ALA A 93 25.83 -2.57 6.85
C ALA A 93 24.88 -1.37 7.02
N GLN A 94 23.99 -1.14 6.05
CA GLN A 94 23.01 -0.07 6.14
C GLN A 94 21.96 -0.34 7.21
N ASN A 95 21.51 -1.59 7.38
CA ASN A 95 20.60 -1.97 8.45
C ASN A 95 21.27 -1.90 9.83
N GLU A 96 22.52 -2.35 9.94
CA GLU A 96 23.35 -2.27 11.15
C GLU A 96 23.49 -0.83 11.66
N SER A 97 23.50 0.16 10.77
CA SER A 97 23.58 1.57 11.15
C SER A 97 22.38 2.09 11.96
N PHE A 98 21.27 1.33 12.00
CA PHE A 98 20.06 1.66 12.76
C PHE A 98 19.89 0.82 14.04
N TYR A 99 20.88 0.01 14.42
CA TYR A 99 20.78 -0.86 15.60
C TYR A 99 20.80 -0.11 16.93
N ASP A 100 21.01 1.20 16.93
CA ASP A 100 20.79 2.01 18.13
C ASP A 100 19.30 2.21 18.45
N LEU A 101 18.40 2.01 17.46
CA LEU A 101 16.96 1.99 17.69
C LEU A 101 16.54 0.67 18.34
N GLU A 102 15.88 0.76 19.49
CA GLU A 102 15.45 -0.42 20.26
C GLU A 102 14.51 -1.33 19.44
N GLY A 103 13.62 -0.73 18.64
CA GLY A 103 12.74 -1.49 17.74
C GLY A 103 13.51 -2.34 16.71
N MET A 104 14.64 -1.83 16.20
CA MET A 104 15.48 -2.57 15.26
C MET A 104 16.21 -3.71 15.94
N LYS A 105 16.75 -3.50 17.14
CA LYS A 105 17.36 -4.59 17.94
C LYS A 105 16.33 -5.68 18.21
N ASN A 106 15.13 -5.31 18.61
CA ASN A 106 14.06 -6.25 18.92
C ASN A 106 13.65 -7.08 17.70
N ALA A 107 13.51 -6.45 16.53
CA ALA A 107 13.20 -7.15 15.28
C ALA A 107 14.29 -8.19 14.90
N ILE A 108 15.52 -8.02 15.38
CA ILE A 108 16.63 -8.93 15.15
C ILE A 108 16.77 -9.99 16.23
N LEU A 109 16.50 -9.64 17.49
CA LEU A 109 16.68 -10.57 18.61
C LEU A 109 15.49 -11.52 18.76
N TYR A 110 14.27 -11.04 18.50
CA TYR A 110 13.05 -11.81 18.75
C TYR A 110 12.48 -12.38 17.45
N SER A 111 12.44 -13.72 17.35
CA SER A 111 11.87 -14.46 16.23
C SER A 111 10.41 -14.09 15.97
N ASP A 112 9.64 -13.92 17.05
CA ASP A 112 8.19 -13.73 16.98
C ASP A 112 7.84 -12.39 16.32
N LEU A 113 8.54 -11.32 16.72
CA LEU A 113 8.40 -10.01 16.09
C LEU A 113 8.82 -10.07 14.61
N ARG A 114 9.92 -10.76 14.31
CA ARG A 114 10.38 -10.91 12.92
C ARG A 114 9.36 -11.64 12.05
N GLU A 115 8.70 -12.67 12.59
CA GLU A 115 7.66 -13.42 11.90
C GLU A 115 6.45 -12.53 11.60
N VAL A 116 5.99 -11.74 12.57
CA VAL A 116 4.89 -10.76 12.37
C VAL A 116 5.25 -9.72 11.32
N LEU A 117 6.46 -9.16 11.37
CA LEU A 117 6.94 -8.20 10.37
C LEU A 117 7.03 -8.83 8.96
N GLY A 118 7.48 -10.08 8.87
CA GLY A 118 7.52 -10.83 7.61
C GLY A 118 6.11 -11.03 7.04
N MET A 119 5.14 -11.39 7.88
CA MET A 119 3.74 -11.53 7.48
C MET A 119 3.13 -10.21 7.01
N PHE A 120 3.45 -9.07 7.64
CA PHE A 120 3.05 -7.75 7.12
C PHE A 120 3.69 -7.45 5.76
N ALA A 121 4.95 -7.82 5.57
CA ALA A 121 5.63 -7.62 4.30
C ALA A 121 5.03 -8.50 3.17
N GLU A 122 4.54 -9.71 3.49
CA GLU A 122 3.84 -10.58 2.53
C GLU A 122 2.54 -9.98 1.96
N LEU A 123 1.90 -9.04 2.67
CA LEU A 123 0.70 -8.32 2.21
C LEU A 123 0.91 -7.61 0.86
N ARG A 124 2.17 -7.33 0.49
CA ARG A 124 2.52 -6.74 -0.82
C ARG A 124 2.28 -7.69 -1.99
N PHE A 125 2.30 -9.00 -1.74
CA PHE A 125 2.14 -10.03 -2.76
C PHE A 125 0.68 -10.45 -2.93
N GLN A 126 -0.15 -10.22 -1.91
CA GLN A 126 -1.58 -10.48 -1.96
C GLN A 126 -2.28 -9.41 -2.81
N LYS A 127 -2.98 -9.83 -3.87
CA LYS A 127 -3.67 -8.92 -4.80
C LYS A 127 -5.14 -8.79 -4.44
N ARG A 128 -5.63 -7.55 -4.46
CA ARG A 128 -7.08 -7.25 -4.42
C ARG A 128 -7.70 -7.51 -5.78
N TRP A 129 -9.02 -7.71 -5.80
CA TRP A 129 -9.78 -8.07 -7.01
C TRP A 129 -9.24 -9.35 -7.68
N SER A 130 -8.93 -10.38 -6.89
CA SER A 130 -8.29 -11.62 -7.36
C SER A 130 -9.03 -12.31 -8.51
N GLN A 131 -10.35 -12.13 -8.59
CA GLN A 131 -11.22 -12.70 -9.63
C GLN A 131 -11.43 -11.78 -10.84
N THR A 132 -10.91 -10.55 -10.82
CA THR A 132 -11.15 -9.55 -11.86
C THR A 132 -9.83 -8.89 -12.29
N PRO A 133 -9.37 -9.09 -13.54
CA PRO A 133 -8.14 -8.45 -14.02
C PRO A 133 -8.17 -6.92 -13.87
N ARG A 134 -7.10 -6.35 -13.31
CA ARG A 134 -6.89 -4.89 -13.20
C ARG A 134 -5.50 -4.45 -13.62
N ILE A 135 -5.44 -3.21 -14.11
CA ILE A 135 -4.20 -2.48 -14.41
C ILE A 135 -4.32 -1.05 -13.83
N PRO A 136 -3.37 -0.58 -13.01
CA PRO A 136 -2.33 -1.38 -12.37
C PRO A 136 -2.93 -2.32 -11.30
N GLN A 137 -2.30 -3.46 -11.04
CA GLN A 137 -2.68 -4.31 -9.90
C GLN A 137 -2.35 -3.61 -8.58
N THR A 138 -3.19 -3.82 -7.56
CA THR A 138 -3.06 -3.24 -6.22
C THR A 138 -2.91 -4.39 -5.24
N SER A 139 -1.89 -4.31 -4.39
CA SER A 139 -1.72 -5.22 -3.28
C SER A 139 -2.60 -4.81 -2.10
N VAL A 140 -2.88 -5.73 -1.18
CA VAL A 140 -3.58 -5.39 0.05
C VAL A 140 -2.81 -4.33 0.84
N LEU A 141 -1.48 -4.48 0.96
CA LEU A 141 -0.63 -3.47 1.60
C LEU A 141 -0.75 -2.09 0.93
N GLY A 142 -0.79 -2.05 -0.40
CA GLY A 142 -0.94 -0.80 -1.15
C GLY A 142 -2.30 -0.14 -0.91
N HIS A 143 -3.37 -0.93 -0.87
CA HIS A 143 -4.71 -0.46 -0.53
C HIS A 143 -4.76 0.15 0.88
N MET A 144 -4.29 -0.60 1.89
CA MET A 144 -4.24 -0.15 3.29
C MET A 144 -3.49 1.17 3.43
N LEU A 145 -2.38 1.34 2.71
CA LEU A 145 -1.63 2.60 2.69
C LEU A 145 -2.43 3.76 2.09
N ILE A 146 -3.14 3.55 0.97
CA ILE A 146 -3.98 4.58 0.36
C ILE A 146 -5.13 4.97 1.29
N VAL A 147 -5.76 4.01 1.97
CA VAL A 147 -6.79 4.27 2.99
C VAL A 147 -6.22 5.09 4.14
N ALA A 148 -5.06 4.70 4.68
CA ALA A 148 -4.37 5.41 5.77
C ALA A 148 -4.06 6.87 5.42
N ILE A 149 -3.47 7.11 4.24
CA ILE A 149 -3.11 8.45 3.77
C ILE A 149 -4.38 9.28 3.53
N SER A 150 -5.39 8.72 2.86
CA SER A 150 -6.66 9.43 2.59
C SER A 150 -7.36 9.82 3.88
N ALA A 151 -7.41 8.90 4.86
CA ALA A 151 -8.00 9.16 6.16
C ALA A 151 -7.24 10.25 6.91
N PHE A 152 -5.91 10.23 6.92
CA PHE A 152 -5.11 11.27 7.55
C PHE A 152 -5.33 12.65 6.92
N LEU A 153 -5.28 12.76 5.59
CA LEU A 153 -5.47 14.02 4.87
C LEU A 153 -6.87 14.61 5.11
N LEU A 154 -7.91 13.79 4.98
CA LEU A 154 -9.27 14.23 5.27
C LEU A 154 -9.46 14.64 6.74
N SER A 155 -8.74 14.02 7.65
CA SER A 155 -8.77 14.41 9.06
C SER A 155 -8.17 15.80 9.28
N CYS A 156 -7.13 16.17 8.53
CA CYS A 156 -6.59 17.52 8.54
C CYS A 156 -7.64 18.53 8.07
N ASP A 157 -8.34 18.23 6.98
CA ASP A 157 -9.40 19.10 6.44
C ASP A 157 -10.60 19.20 7.39
N LEU A 158 -10.92 18.13 8.12
CA LEU A 158 -11.99 18.11 9.14
C LEU A 158 -11.59 18.83 10.43
N ASN A 159 -10.33 19.24 10.55
CA ASN A 159 -9.78 19.99 11.69
C ASN A 159 -9.98 19.27 13.04
N VAL A 160 -9.83 17.93 13.03
CA VAL A 160 -9.96 17.10 14.23
C VAL A 160 -8.68 17.13 15.07
N CYS A 161 -8.75 16.71 16.33
CA CYS A 161 -7.61 16.66 17.24
C CYS A 161 -6.49 15.75 16.71
N GLU A 162 -5.27 15.99 17.17
CA GLU A 162 -4.08 15.27 16.72
C GLU A 162 -4.21 13.76 16.89
N GLN A 163 -4.69 13.33 18.04
CA GLN A 163 -4.86 11.91 18.33
C GLN A 163 -5.88 11.26 17.39
N MET A 164 -6.95 11.96 17.00
CA MET A 164 -7.91 11.45 16.02
C MET A 164 -7.26 11.27 14.65
N ARG A 165 -6.42 12.22 14.21
CA ARG A 165 -5.67 12.12 12.94
C ARG A 165 -4.74 10.89 12.95
N LEU A 166 -4.01 10.68 14.04
CA LEU A 166 -3.15 9.51 14.21
C LEU A 166 -3.96 8.21 14.17
N ASN A 167 -5.07 8.16 14.90
CA ASN A 167 -5.92 6.99 14.91
C ASN A 167 -6.58 6.73 13.55
N HIS A 168 -6.90 7.76 12.76
CA HIS A 168 -7.40 7.58 11.40
C HIS A 168 -6.31 7.04 10.46
N PHE A 169 -5.07 7.50 10.60
CA PHE A 169 -3.95 6.94 9.84
C PHE A 169 -3.75 5.46 10.18
N PHE A 170 -3.58 5.12 11.46
CA PHE A 170 -3.32 3.73 11.86
C PHE A 170 -4.54 2.83 11.71
N GLY A 171 -5.75 3.35 11.94
CA GLY A 171 -7.00 2.66 11.65
C GLY A 171 -7.07 2.28 10.17
N GLY A 172 -6.80 3.22 9.27
CA GLY A 172 -6.70 2.91 7.84
C GLY A 172 -5.57 1.93 7.49
N LEU A 173 -4.42 2.03 8.17
CA LEU A 173 -3.27 1.17 7.92
C LEU A 173 -3.50 -0.28 8.36
N PHE A 174 -4.32 -0.53 9.39
CA PHE A 174 -4.53 -1.86 9.98
C PHE A 174 -5.95 -2.43 9.82
N HIS A 175 -6.89 -1.69 9.21
CA HIS A 175 -8.30 -2.12 9.14
C HIS A 175 -8.51 -3.49 8.49
N ASP A 176 -7.78 -3.78 7.41
CA ASP A 176 -7.91 -5.02 6.63
C ASP A 176 -7.14 -6.20 7.24
N LEU A 177 -6.36 -5.98 8.30
CA LEU A 177 -5.48 -7.01 8.85
C LEU A 177 -6.24 -8.28 9.31
N PRO A 178 -7.40 -8.19 10.01
CA PRO A 178 -8.17 -9.38 10.37
C PRO A 178 -8.71 -10.14 9.16
N GLU A 179 -9.26 -9.43 8.18
CA GLU A 179 -9.83 -10.04 6.97
C GLU A 179 -8.75 -10.80 6.18
N VAL A 180 -7.57 -10.21 6.06
CA VAL A 180 -6.47 -10.76 5.27
C VAL A 180 -5.90 -12.06 5.84
N LEU A 181 -5.95 -12.26 7.16
CA LEU A 181 -5.49 -13.51 7.77
C LEU A 181 -6.34 -14.72 7.35
N THR A 182 -7.61 -14.50 7.02
CA THR A 182 -8.52 -15.54 6.54
C THR A 182 -8.44 -15.78 5.02
N ARG A 183 -7.59 -15.00 4.33
CA ARG A 183 -7.05 -15.15 2.96
C ARG A 183 -8.00 -15.44 1.79
N ASP A 184 -9.32 -15.62 1.94
CA ASP A 184 -10.16 -15.92 0.77
C ASP A 184 -11.69 -15.73 0.94
N ILE A 185 -12.17 -15.05 2.00
CA ILE A 185 -13.61 -14.80 2.14
C ILE A 185 -13.96 -13.40 1.64
N ILE A 186 -14.12 -13.28 0.32
CA ILE A 186 -14.53 -12.02 -0.32
C ILE A 186 -15.89 -11.53 0.22
N SER A 187 -16.05 -10.20 0.34
CA SER A 187 -17.26 -9.57 0.91
C SER A 187 -18.61 -10.04 0.33
N PRO A 188 -18.75 -10.40 -0.97
CA PRO A 188 -19.97 -10.98 -1.51
C PRO A 188 -20.38 -12.32 -0.85
N ILE A 189 -19.41 -13.14 -0.46
CA ILE A 189 -19.64 -14.41 0.24
C ILE A 189 -20.01 -14.15 1.70
N LYS A 190 -19.38 -13.15 2.36
CA LYS A 190 -19.72 -12.77 3.74
C LYS A 190 -21.22 -12.44 3.91
N ARG A 191 -21.84 -11.88 2.86
CA ARG A 191 -23.25 -11.44 2.85
C ARG A 191 -24.25 -12.45 2.29
N SER A 192 -23.79 -13.56 1.71
CA SER A 192 -24.67 -14.50 0.99
C SER A 192 -25.45 -15.43 1.92
N VAL A 193 -25.00 -15.63 3.17
CA VAL A 193 -25.65 -16.52 4.15
C VAL A 193 -25.85 -15.82 5.48
N LYS A 194 -27.11 -15.76 5.96
CA LYS A 194 -27.46 -15.17 7.26
C LYS A 194 -26.76 -15.92 8.40
N GLY A 195 -25.97 -15.19 9.19
CA GLY A 195 -25.21 -15.75 10.32
C GLY A 195 -23.76 -16.10 10.01
N LEU A 196 -23.37 -16.22 8.74
CA LEU A 196 -22.00 -16.53 8.33
C LEU A 196 -21.02 -15.40 8.69
N ASP A 197 -21.44 -14.12 8.58
CA ASP A 197 -20.64 -12.95 8.98
C ASP A 197 -20.16 -13.04 10.44
N GLY A 198 -21.01 -13.50 11.35
CA GLY A 198 -20.65 -13.64 12.77
C GLY A 198 -19.61 -14.74 13.01
N ILE A 199 -19.70 -15.84 12.28
CA ILE A 199 -18.74 -16.95 12.36
C ILE A 199 -17.38 -16.51 11.82
N ILE A 200 -17.38 -15.84 10.66
CA ILE A 200 -16.16 -15.34 10.02
C ILE A 200 -15.45 -14.36 10.94
N LYS A 201 -16.17 -13.41 11.54
CA LYS A 201 -15.60 -12.47 12.51
C LYS A 201 -14.98 -13.18 13.72
N GLY A 202 -15.59 -14.28 14.16
CA GLY A 202 -15.02 -15.14 15.22
C GLY A 202 -13.67 -15.72 14.80
N ILE A 203 -13.59 -16.26 13.59
CA ILE A 203 -12.35 -16.82 13.01
C ILE A 203 -11.30 -15.73 12.82
N GLU A 204 -11.65 -14.59 12.22
CA GLU A 204 -10.75 -13.45 12.03
C GLU A 204 -10.14 -13.00 13.37
N LYS A 205 -10.96 -12.96 14.44
CA LYS A 205 -10.49 -12.62 15.79
C LYS A 205 -9.52 -13.66 16.37
N GLU A 206 -9.82 -14.95 16.22
CA GLU A 206 -8.95 -16.04 16.70
C GLU A 206 -7.61 -16.06 15.95
N GLU A 207 -7.64 -15.82 14.64
CA GLU A 207 -6.46 -15.72 13.79
C GLU A 207 -5.60 -14.49 14.16
N MET A 208 -6.23 -13.34 14.40
CA MET A 208 -5.56 -12.14 14.89
C MET A 208 -4.83 -12.41 16.23
N GLU A 209 -5.51 -13.06 17.17
CA GLU A 209 -4.95 -13.37 18.48
C GLU A 209 -3.75 -14.33 18.38
N SER A 210 -3.92 -15.43 17.66
CA SER A 210 -2.94 -16.52 17.58
C SER A 210 -1.74 -16.19 16.71
N LYS A 211 -1.92 -15.45 15.61
CA LYS A 211 -0.84 -15.19 14.63
C LYS A 211 -0.14 -13.85 14.82
N ILE A 212 -0.80 -12.87 15.43
CA ILE A 212 -0.29 -11.49 15.54
C ILE A 212 -0.15 -11.08 16.99
N LEU A 213 -1.26 -10.98 17.72
CA LEU A 213 -1.28 -10.27 19.01
C LEU A 213 -0.45 -10.99 20.08
N SER A 214 -0.52 -12.32 20.15
CA SER A 214 0.28 -13.14 21.07
C SER A 214 1.79 -13.08 20.85
N ARG A 215 2.23 -12.58 19.70
CA ARG A 215 3.65 -12.47 19.29
C ARG A 215 4.20 -11.05 19.42
N LEU A 216 3.35 -10.10 19.78
CA LEU A 216 3.72 -8.71 19.95
C LEU A 216 3.85 -8.37 21.45
N PRO A 217 4.73 -7.42 21.81
CA PRO A 217 4.69 -6.81 23.14
C PRO A 217 3.29 -6.26 23.44
N GLU A 218 2.81 -6.46 24.67
CA GLU A 218 1.43 -6.13 25.07
C GLU A 218 1.00 -4.69 24.71
N PHE A 219 1.89 -3.71 24.85
CA PHE A 219 1.56 -2.33 24.49
C PHE A 219 1.29 -2.15 22.99
N ILE A 220 2.03 -2.85 22.12
CA ILE A 220 1.82 -2.85 20.67
C ILE A 220 0.56 -3.66 20.34
N ALA A 221 0.38 -4.82 20.97
CA ALA A 221 -0.78 -5.67 20.77
C ALA A 221 -2.09 -4.91 21.06
N ARG A 222 -2.13 -4.11 22.14
CA ARG A 222 -3.29 -3.26 22.48
C ARG A 222 -3.57 -2.20 21.41
N ASP A 223 -2.54 -1.56 20.89
CA ASP A 223 -2.71 -0.53 19.85
C ASP A 223 -3.16 -1.14 18.52
N ILE A 224 -2.56 -2.25 18.09
CA ILE A 224 -3.00 -2.99 16.89
C ILE A 224 -4.46 -3.41 17.05
N ARG A 225 -4.83 -3.98 18.21
CA ARG A 225 -6.22 -4.35 18.49
C ARG A 225 -7.18 -3.17 18.36
N PHE A 226 -6.81 -2.02 18.91
CA PHE A 226 -7.64 -0.80 18.85
C PHE A 226 -7.84 -0.27 17.42
N TRP A 227 -6.85 -0.45 16.55
CA TRP A 227 -6.93 -0.01 15.16
C TRP A 227 -7.60 -1.03 14.23
N SER A 228 -7.48 -2.33 14.51
CA SER A 228 -7.99 -3.39 13.63
C SER A 228 -9.36 -3.96 14.02
N GLU A 229 -9.74 -3.98 15.30
CA GLU A 229 -11.05 -4.51 15.71
C GLU A 229 -12.15 -3.42 15.61
N ASN A 230 -13.34 -3.80 15.12
CA ASN A 230 -14.45 -2.87 14.87
C ASN A 230 -13.99 -1.64 14.06
N GLU A 231 -13.22 -1.91 13.01
CA GLU A 231 -12.41 -0.99 12.24
C GLU A 231 -13.22 0.24 11.76
N PHE A 232 -14.47 0.02 11.37
CA PHE A 232 -15.39 1.06 10.88
C PHE A 232 -16.41 1.55 11.91
N ALA A 233 -16.31 1.13 13.18
CA ALA A 233 -17.11 1.68 14.25
C ALA A 233 -16.51 2.99 14.77
N ASN A 234 -17.39 3.95 15.03
CA ASN A 234 -17.09 5.15 15.78
C ASN A 234 -16.72 4.77 17.22
N ARG A 235 -15.57 5.21 17.70
CA ARG A 235 -15.07 4.77 19.01
C ARG A 235 -14.23 5.81 19.73
N VAL A 236 -14.27 5.75 21.06
CA VAL A 236 -13.45 6.57 21.96
C VAL A 236 -13.01 5.73 23.17
N ILE A 237 -12.00 6.19 23.88
CA ILE A 237 -11.52 5.60 25.13
C ILE A 237 -12.02 6.48 26.29
N LEU A 238 -12.76 5.86 27.23
CA LEU A 238 -13.23 6.48 28.46
C LEU A 238 -12.65 5.69 29.64
N GLY A 239 -11.62 6.24 30.29
CA GLY A 239 -10.83 5.48 31.27
C GLY A 239 -10.15 4.28 30.61
N ASP A 240 -10.41 3.08 31.13
CA ASP A 240 -9.86 1.83 30.59
C ASP A 240 -10.81 1.11 29.62
N CYS A 241 -11.93 1.75 29.23
CA CYS A 241 -12.94 1.13 28.38
C CYS A 241 -13.02 1.78 26.99
N VAL A 242 -13.06 0.93 25.96
CA VAL A 242 -13.39 1.36 24.59
C VAL A 242 -14.89 1.38 24.43
N ARG A 243 -15.43 2.53 24.03
CA ARG A 243 -16.86 2.73 23.76
C ARG A 243 -17.08 2.86 22.25
N CYS A 244 -17.98 2.05 21.67
CA CYS A 244 -18.21 1.97 20.22
C CYS A 244 -19.63 2.38 19.76
N ASP A 245 -20.53 2.70 20.69
CA ASP A 245 -21.91 3.12 20.46
C ASP A 245 -22.04 4.64 20.38
N ILE A 246 -21.25 5.26 19.50
CA ILE A 246 -21.13 6.73 19.42
C ILE A 246 -21.52 7.19 18.02
N GLU A 247 -22.44 8.14 17.96
CA GLU A 247 -22.82 8.80 16.71
C GLU A 247 -21.69 9.71 16.23
N SER A 248 -21.52 9.84 14.90
CA SER A 248 -20.43 10.67 14.35
C SER A 248 -20.50 12.12 14.83
N SER A 249 -21.70 12.70 14.94
CA SER A 249 -21.89 14.06 15.45
C SER A 249 -21.39 14.21 16.89
N GLU A 250 -21.50 13.17 17.72
CA GLU A 250 -21.01 13.18 19.09
C GLU A 250 -19.48 13.10 19.15
N ILE A 251 -18.85 12.32 18.25
CA ILE A 251 -17.37 12.30 18.12
C ILE A 251 -16.83 13.71 17.89
N PHE A 252 -17.40 14.43 16.91
CA PHE A 252 -16.88 15.74 16.54
C PHE A 252 -17.20 16.83 17.56
N SER A 253 -18.35 16.75 18.24
CA SER A 253 -18.80 17.81 19.16
C SER A 253 -18.36 17.63 20.61
N ARG A 254 -18.16 16.39 21.08
CA ARG A 254 -17.86 16.09 22.50
C ARG A 254 -16.53 15.41 22.74
N TYR A 255 -16.05 14.62 21.77
CA TYR A 255 -14.85 13.78 21.96
C TYR A 255 -13.69 14.17 21.06
N ASN A 256 -13.71 15.36 20.45
CA ASN A 256 -12.64 15.86 19.59
C ASN A 256 -11.44 16.41 20.39
N GLU A 257 -10.95 15.63 21.34
CA GLU A 257 -9.80 15.95 22.18
C GLU A 257 -8.88 14.73 22.31
N ASN A 258 -7.59 14.97 22.56
CA ASN A 258 -6.59 13.91 22.53
C ASN A 258 -6.81 12.83 23.61
N GLU A 259 -7.34 13.22 24.78
CA GLU A 259 -7.56 12.30 25.91
C GLU A 259 -8.54 11.16 25.59
N TYR A 260 -9.53 11.42 24.72
CA TYR A 260 -10.54 10.43 24.35
C TYR A 260 -10.07 9.44 23.29
N ARG A 261 -8.87 9.62 22.73
CA ARG A 261 -8.34 8.84 21.60
C ARG A 261 -9.42 8.48 20.56
N PRO A 262 -10.17 9.46 20.03
CA PRO A 262 -11.34 9.19 19.23
C PRO A 262 -10.99 8.61 17.85
N VAL A 263 -11.95 7.90 17.25
CA VAL A 263 -11.90 7.40 15.87
C VAL A 263 -13.28 7.56 15.23
N CYS A 264 -13.36 8.31 14.14
CA CYS A 264 -14.52 8.34 13.26
C CYS A 264 -14.44 7.15 12.29
N GLY A 265 -15.08 6.04 12.65
CA GLY A 265 -15.16 4.85 11.82
C GLY A 265 -15.90 5.10 10.50
N GLU A 266 -16.82 6.05 10.46
CA GLU A 266 -17.47 6.48 9.22
C GLU A 266 -16.49 7.08 8.20
N LEU A 267 -15.49 7.84 8.67
CA LEU A 267 -14.42 8.36 7.81
C LEU A 267 -13.54 7.23 7.27
N LEU A 268 -13.15 6.29 8.13
CA LEU A 268 -12.35 5.13 7.71
C LEU A 268 -13.09 4.30 6.65
N LYS A 269 -14.39 4.07 6.85
CA LYS A 269 -15.24 3.35 5.89
C LYS A 269 -15.41 4.09 4.57
N PHE A 270 -15.46 5.43 4.63
CA PHE A 270 -15.45 6.25 3.43
C PHE A 270 -14.13 6.09 2.67
N CYS A 271 -12.99 6.17 3.35
CA CYS A 271 -11.67 6.04 2.74
C CYS A 271 -11.41 4.67 2.13
N ASP A 272 -11.82 3.58 2.79
CA ASP A 272 -11.77 2.21 2.25
C ASP A 272 -12.52 2.12 0.91
N LYS A 273 -13.79 2.54 0.91
CA LYS A 273 -14.62 2.56 -0.30
C LYS A 273 -14.09 3.50 -1.37
N LEU A 274 -13.56 4.67 -0.99
CA LEU A 274 -12.93 5.60 -1.93
C LEU A 274 -11.73 4.93 -2.61
N SER A 275 -10.87 4.23 -1.86
CA SER A 275 -9.75 3.50 -2.44
C SER A 275 -10.22 2.41 -3.40
N ALA A 276 -11.24 1.62 -3.02
CA ALA A 276 -11.82 0.59 -3.89
C ALA A 276 -12.44 1.17 -5.17
N PHE A 277 -13.10 2.34 -5.07
CA PHE A 277 -13.63 3.08 -6.22
C PHE A 277 -12.51 3.54 -7.16
N LEU A 278 -11.46 4.18 -6.62
CA LEU A 278 -10.32 4.65 -7.40
C LEU A 278 -9.60 3.48 -8.09
N GLU A 279 -9.39 2.36 -7.40
CA GLU A 279 -8.83 1.14 -7.98
C GLU A 279 -9.59 0.69 -9.23
N ALA A 280 -10.92 0.68 -9.18
CA ALA A 280 -11.77 0.29 -10.29
C ALA A 280 -11.79 1.33 -11.41
N ARG A 281 -11.98 2.62 -11.09
CA ARG A 281 -12.05 3.72 -12.08
C ARG A 281 -10.73 3.90 -12.83
N ILE A 282 -9.60 3.81 -12.14
CA ILE A 282 -8.28 3.87 -12.79
C ILE A 282 -8.14 2.70 -13.78
N SER A 283 -8.55 1.48 -13.42
CA SER A 283 -8.49 0.35 -14.37
C SER A 283 -9.42 0.51 -15.57
N ILE A 284 -10.62 1.06 -15.37
CA ILE A 284 -11.53 1.40 -16.47
C ILE A 284 -10.90 2.44 -17.39
N ALA A 285 -10.28 3.48 -16.84
CA ALA A 285 -9.58 4.51 -17.61
C ALA A 285 -8.39 3.95 -18.42
N HIS A 286 -7.78 2.85 -17.97
CA HIS A 286 -6.74 2.12 -18.71
C HIS A 286 -7.31 1.08 -19.70
N GLY A 287 -8.62 1.05 -19.94
CA GLY A 287 -9.27 0.21 -20.93
C GLY A 287 -9.80 -1.13 -20.42
N LEU A 288 -9.69 -1.43 -19.12
CA LEU A 288 -10.25 -2.65 -18.51
C LEU A 288 -11.65 -2.36 -17.95
N SER A 289 -12.66 -2.51 -18.80
CA SER A 289 -14.07 -2.24 -18.47
C SER A 289 -14.89 -3.52 -18.37
N SER A 290 -14.50 -4.44 -17.49
CA SER A 290 -15.35 -5.62 -17.23
C SER A 290 -16.68 -5.19 -16.59
N PRO A 291 -17.76 -5.98 -16.77
CA PRO A 291 -19.04 -5.69 -16.11
C PRO A 291 -18.89 -5.53 -14.59
N ASP A 292 -18.07 -6.36 -13.95
CA ASP A 292 -17.84 -6.31 -12.50
C ASP A 292 -17.17 -5.01 -12.03
N LEU A 293 -16.22 -4.47 -12.81
CA LEU A 293 -15.58 -3.18 -12.47
C LEU A 293 -16.54 -2.01 -12.69
N LEU A 294 -17.33 -2.06 -13.76
CA LEU A 294 -18.32 -1.03 -14.06
C LEU A 294 -19.43 -1.01 -13.00
N SER A 295 -20.04 -2.16 -12.69
CA SER A 295 -21.07 -2.26 -11.66
C SER A 295 -20.51 -1.94 -10.29
N GLY A 296 -19.36 -2.52 -9.91
CA GLY A 296 -18.74 -2.29 -8.62
C GLY A 296 -18.38 -0.83 -8.38
N SER A 297 -17.78 -0.15 -9.38
CA SER A 297 -17.47 1.28 -9.26
C SER A 297 -18.72 2.16 -9.18
N LEU A 298 -19.77 1.85 -9.96
CA LEU A 298 -21.03 2.59 -9.94
C LEU A 298 -21.78 2.39 -8.60
N GLU A 299 -21.82 1.16 -8.08
CA GLU A 299 -22.41 0.86 -6.78
C GLU A 299 -21.73 1.62 -5.64
N ILE A 300 -20.39 1.69 -5.65
CA ILE A 300 -19.65 2.47 -4.67
C ILE A 300 -19.91 3.96 -4.85
N TYR A 301 -19.92 4.46 -6.10
CA TYR A 301 -20.22 5.86 -6.40
C TYR A 301 -21.58 6.28 -5.84
N GLU A 302 -22.63 5.51 -6.10
CA GLU A 302 -23.98 5.80 -5.62
C GLU A 302 -24.06 5.80 -4.08
N GLN A 303 -23.25 4.99 -3.41
CA GLN A 303 -23.18 4.98 -1.93
C GLN A 303 -22.45 6.20 -1.35
N LEU A 304 -21.56 6.83 -2.12
CA LEU A 304 -20.63 7.85 -1.61
C LEU A 304 -20.89 9.27 -2.13
N LYS A 305 -21.53 9.45 -3.29
CA LYS A 305 -21.62 10.73 -4.01
C LYS A 305 -22.23 11.89 -3.21
N ASP A 306 -23.13 11.59 -2.27
CA ASP A 306 -23.81 12.58 -1.42
C ASP A 306 -23.35 12.51 0.04
N LYS A 307 -22.27 11.77 0.34
CA LYS A 307 -21.79 11.55 1.70
C LYS A 307 -21.20 12.84 2.26
N LYS A 308 -21.67 13.21 3.46
CA LYS A 308 -21.12 14.30 4.27
C LYS A 308 -20.59 13.76 5.59
N ILE A 309 -19.45 14.29 6.04
CA ILE A 309 -18.85 13.97 7.33
C ILE A 309 -18.55 15.29 8.04
N ASN A 310 -19.12 15.48 9.23
CA ASN A 310 -19.03 16.74 9.99
C ASN A 310 -19.33 18.02 9.16
N GLY A 311 -20.32 17.94 8.25
CA GLY A 311 -20.69 19.04 7.37
C GLY A 311 -19.83 19.19 6.10
N MET A 312 -18.68 18.51 6.00
CA MET A 312 -17.86 18.47 4.80
C MET A 312 -18.46 17.53 3.75
N ASP A 313 -18.58 18.01 2.51
CA ASP A 313 -18.98 17.20 1.36
C ASP A 313 -17.78 16.39 0.84
N VAL A 314 -17.59 15.19 1.40
CA VAL A 314 -16.53 14.27 0.97
C VAL A 314 -16.89 13.54 -0.33
N GLY A 315 -18.19 13.45 -0.66
CA GLY A 315 -18.67 12.88 -1.92
C GLY A 315 -18.17 13.63 -3.16
N PHE A 316 -17.86 14.92 -3.01
CA PHE A 316 -17.23 15.73 -4.06
C PHE A 316 -15.97 15.09 -4.65
N LEU A 317 -15.16 14.37 -3.86
CA LEU A 317 -13.91 13.74 -4.31
C LEU A 317 -14.11 12.71 -5.43
N LEU A 318 -15.31 12.12 -5.54
CA LEU A 318 -15.59 11.12 -6.56
C LEU A 318 -15.83 11.74 -7.94
N LYS A 319 -16.22 13.02 -8.01
CA LYS A 319 -16.68 13.67 -9.25
C LYS A 319 -15.60 13.77 -10.32
N GLU A 320 -14.35 13.95 -9.92
CA GLU A 320 -13.19 14.02 -10.82
C GLU A 320 -12.89 12.68 -11.52
N PHE A 321 -13.44 11.58 -11.00
CA PHE A 321 -13.15 10.22 -11.45
C PHE A 321 -14.37 9.52 -12.06
N MET A 322 -15.51 10.20 -12.19
CA MET A 322 -16.65 9.68 -12.96
C MET A 322 -16.50 9.94 -14.45
#